data_AF-A0A7J7CZH1-F1
#
_entry.id   AF-A0A7J7CZH1-F1
#
_cell.length_a   1.000
_cell.length_b   1.000
_cell.length_c   1.000
_cell.angle_alpha   90.00
_cell.angle_beta   90.00
_cell.angle_gamma   90.00
#
_symmetry.space_group_name_H-M   'P 1'
#
loop_
_entity.id
_entity.type
_entity.pdbx_description
1 polymer ?
#
loop_
_entity_poly.entity_id
_entity_poly.type
_entity_poly.pdbx_seq_one_letter_code
_entity_poly.pdbx_strand_id
1 'polypeptide(L)'
;MSVTQLQCPPYAFSGKYYHVSDDGRCTRQDSFFQGRAVLSQGVGYSVILGFGVFFAVFTSFLGYWVSAIAARPSSTHKGYLLGGLVWFAVPFSLATSLGLGALALDLPITESEASHGLVPPATAIALMGKGGSILLLTMLFMAVTSAGSSELIAVSSLCTYDIYRTYINPNARGKQILKVSRIVVLGFGCFMGLLAVILNKAGVSLGWMYLAMGVFIGSAVLPIALMLLWRKANAIGAILGTLIGCCLGITTWLSVAKIEYGRVNLDTTGRDAPMLAGNLVSILTGGVVHAVCSILWPQNYDWGTTKQITMVEKDRTKLPLDEFKEEKLTQARAWIIKWGVSFTAVIVILWPILTLPAGEFNIGYFTFWAVIAIAWGTIGSAVIIALPLIESWETIQIVFFGMFTNDRLMEKVEEMNFKLQTIMSAIPEAEQIYLLEKEKAKKKEVSEEEA
;
A
#
# COMPACT_ATOMS: atom_id res chain seq x y z
N MET A 1 -67.25 -6.26 1.50
CA MET A 1 -65.97 -6.61 0.86
C MET A 1 -64.97 -5.51 1.21
N SER A 2 -64.21 -5.71 2.28
CA SER A 2 -63.17 -4.79 2.71
C SER A 2 -61.96 -4.94 1.80
N VAL A 3 -61.56 -3.85 1.15
CA VAL A 3 -60.31 -3.74 0.40
C VAL A 3 -59.17 -4.06 1.36
N THR A 4 -58.59 -5.25 1.23
CA THR A 4 -57.31 -5.59 1.83
C THR A 4 -56.29 -4.57 1.33
N GLN A 5 -55.85 -3.66 2.19
CA GLN A 5 -54.69 -2.81 1.90
C GLN A 5 -53.51 -3.75 1.57
N LEU A 6 -53.06 -3.76 0.31
CA LEU A 6 -51.85 -4.47 -0.07
C LEU A 6 -50.69 -3.87 0.74
N GLN A 7 -50.18 -4.64 1.68
CA GLN A 7 -49.07 -4.26 2.53
C GLN A 7 -47.77 -4.43 1.72
N CYS A 8 -47.38 -3.35 1.06
CA CYS A 8 -46.09 -3.19 0.40
C CYS A 8 -45.04 -2.82 1.46
N PRO A 9 -44.09 -3.70 1.86
CA PRO A 9 -43.62 -4.98 1.29
C PRO A 9 -43.91 -6.21 2.22
N PRO A 10 -43.53 -7.46 1.86
CA PRO A 10 -43.69 -8.65 2.73
C PRO A 10 -42.90 -8.64 4.04
N TYR A 11 -42.10 -7.60 4.31
CA TYR A 11 -41.35 -7.43 5.54
C TYR A 11 -41.53 -6.00 6.09
N ALA A 12 -41.84 -5.86 7.37
CA ALA A 12 -42.21 -4.58 7.99
C ALA A 12 -41.11 -3.48 7.95
N PHE A 13 -39.84 -3.85 7.71
CA PHE A 13 -38.70 -2.94 7.81
C PHE A 13 -38.41 -2.13 6.55
N SER A 14 -38.89 -2.53 5.36
CA SER A 14 -38.58 -1.86 4.09
C SER A 14 -39.70 -0.98 3.53
N GLY A 15 -40.83 -0.82 4.24
CA GLY A 15 -41.97 -0.01 3.78
C GLY A 15 -41.69 1.47 3.51
N LYS A 16 -40.53 1.99 3.93
CA LYS A 16 -40.10 3.37 3.64
C LYS A 16 -39.49 3.55 2.23
N TYR A 17 -39.09 2.45 1.59
CA TYR A 17 -38.40 2.44 0.29
C TYR A 17 -39.28 1.90 -0.84
N TYR A 18 -40.55 1.58 -0.55
CA TYR A 18 -41.52 1.11 -1.54
C TYR A 18 -42.70 2.08 -1.56
N HIS A 19 -43.13 2.46 -2.75
CA HIS A 19 -44.37 3.21 -2.96
C HIS A 19 -45.30 2.39 -3.84
N VAL A 20 -46.60 2.59 -3.64
CA VAL A 20 -47.62 1.97 -4.49
C VAL A 20 -47.75 2.84 -5.73
N SER A 21 -47.37 2.30 -6.89
CA SER A 21 -47.61 2.95 -8.18
C SER A 21 -49.11 3.01 -8.47
N ASP A 22 -49.55 3.96 -9.30
CA ASP A 22 -50.98 4.18 -9.64
C ASP A 22 -51.67 2.93 -10.22
N ASP A 23 -50.89 1.98 -10.75
CA ASP A 23 -51.36 0.67 -11.25
C ASP A 23 -51.51 -0.42 -10.17
N GLY A 24 -51.40 -0.06 -8.88
CA GLY A 24 -51.50 -0.99 -7.75
C GLY A 24 -50.30 -1.94 -7.60
N ARG A 25 -49.19 -1.68 -8.32
CA ARG A 25 -47.94 -2.43 -8.22
C ARG A 25 -47.00 -1.79 -7.20
N CYS A 26 -46.32 -2.66 -6.46
CA CYS A 26 -45.34 -2.31 -5.43
C CYS A 26 -44.01 -1.94 -6.10
N THR A 27 -43.65 -0.67 -6.18
CA THR A 27 -42.40 -0.22 -6.82
C THR A 27 -41.39 0.24 -5.78
N ARG A 28 -40.18 -0.33 -5.82
CA ARG A 28 -39.05 0.13 -5.00
C ARG A 28 -38.60 1.50 -5.51
N GLN A 29 -38.15 2.37 -4.63
CA GLN A 29 -37.47 3.62 -5.00
C GLN A 29 -36.35 3.31 -6.01
N ASP A 30 -36.41 3.93 -7.19
CA ASP A 30 -35.55 3.60 -8.34
C ASP A 30 -34.05 3.83 -8.06
N SER A 31 -33.73 4.70 -7.10
CA SER A 31 -32.37 4.98 -6.68
C SER A 31 -32.34 5.44 -5.22
N PHE A 32 -31.35 4.96 -4.46
CA PHE A 32 -31.03 5.46 -3.11
C PHE A 32 -30.84 7.00 -3.10
N PHE A 33 -30.49 7.58 -4.26
CA PHE A 33 -30.30 9.02 -4.45
C PHE A 33 -31.43 9.70 -5.25
N GLN A 34 -32.59 9.05 -5.44
CA GLN A 34 -33.77 9.63 -6.11
C GLN A 34 -33.47 10.27 -7.48
N GLY A 35 -32.63 9.62 -8.30
CA GLY A 35 -32.26 10.11 -9.63
C GLY A 35 -31.34 11.34 -9.63
N ARG A 36 -30.87 11.81 -8.47
CA ARG A 36 -29.85 12.85 -8.34
C ARG A 36 -28.53 12.17 -7.97
N ALA A 37 -27.64 11.99 -8.95
CA ALA A 37 -26.27 11.65 -8.61
C ALA A 37 -25.73 12.75 -7.66
N VAL A 38 -25.22 12.37 -6.49
CA VAL A 38 -24.73 13.30 -5.45
C VAL A 38 -23.69 14.27 -6.01
N LEU A 39 -22.99 13.85 -7.08
CA LEU A 39 -22.13 14.63 -7.96
C LEU A 39 -22.50 14.39 -9.42
N SER A 40 -22.16 15.31 -10.33
CA SER A 40 -22.12 14.94 -11.76
C SER A 40 -21.14 13.76 -11.94
N GLN A 41 -21.51 12.74 -12.71
CA GLN A 41 -20.71 11.51 -12.89
C GLN A 41 -19.24 11.81 -13.24
N GLY A 42 -18.98 12.89 -13.98
CA GLY A 42 -17.63 13.34 -14.33
C GLY A 42 -16.81 13.86 -13.14
N VAL A 43 -17.43 14.55 -12.17
CA VAL A 43 -16.73 15.02 -10.97
C VAL A 43 -16.46 13.85 -10.03
N GLY A 44 -17.44 12.93 -9.86
CA GLY A 44 -17.25 11.72 -9.05
C GLY A 44 -16.14 10.82 -9.61
N TYR A 45 -16.08 10.68 -10.94
CA TYR A 45 -15.00 9.98 -11.61
C TYR A 45 -13.65 10.70 -11.50
N SER A 46 -13.61 12.03 -11.61
CA SER A 46 -12.38 12.81 -11.42
C SER A 46 -11.83 12.68 -10.00
N VAL A 47 -12.71 12.62 -9.00
CA VAL A 47 -12.34 12.33 -7.61
C VAL A 47 -11.78 10.92 -7.49
N ILE A 48 -12.47 9.90 -7.99
CA ILE A 48 -12.04 8.49 -7.89
C ILE A 48 -10.73 8.25 -8.66
N LEU A 49 -10.59 8.79 -9.88
CA LEU A 49 -9.41 8.62 -10.72
C LEU A 49 -8.22 9.41 -10.20
N GLY A 50 -8.43 10.69 -9.87
CA GLY A 50 -7.38 11.55 -9.29
C GLY A 50 -6.88 10.99 -7.96
N PHE A 51 -7.80 10.51 -7.12
CA PHE A 51 -7.45 9.85 -5.87
C PHE A 51 -6.80 8.48 -6.10
N GLY A 52 -7.32 7.65 -6.98
CA GLY A 52 -6.76 6.33 -7.28
C GLY A 52 -5.34 6.42 -7.81
N VAL A 53 -5.05 7.39 -8.67
CA VAL A 53 -3.70 7.72 -9.13
C VAL A 53 -2.86 8.25 -7.97
N PHE A 54 -3.38 9.16 -7.14
CA PHE A 54 -2.68 9.67 -5.97
C PHE A 54 -2.28 8.56 -5.00
N PHE A 55 -3.21 7.69 -4.60
CA PHE A 55 -2.97 6.55 -3.71
C PHE A 55 -1.99 5.56 -4.32
N ALA A 56 -2.23 5.14 -5.57
CA ALA A 56 -1.34 4.20 -6.25
C ALA A 56 0.09 4.73 -6.34
N VAL A 57 0.24 6.01 -6.62
CA VAL A 57 1.56 6.64 -6.72
C VAL A 57 2.19 6.79 -5.34
N PHE A 58 1.49 7.39 -4.38
CA PHE A 58 2.01 7.64 -3.04
C PHE A 58 2.40 6.37 -2.29
N THR A 59 1.50 5.37 -2.23
CA THR A 59 1.77 4.11 -1.53
C THR A 59 2.91 3.34 -2.22
N SER A 60 2.97 3.36 -3.57
CA SER A 60 4.10 2.78 -4.33
C SER A 60 5.44 3.42 -4.00
N PHE A 61 5.47 4.73 -3.77
CA PHE A 61 6.72 5.46 -3.52
C PHE A 61 7.18 5.40 -2.06
N LEU A 62 6.30 5.57 -1.06
CA LEU A 62 6.74 5.63 0.34
C LEU A 62 6.91 4.26 1.01
N GLY A 63 6.00 3.32 0.77
CA GLY A 63 5.98 2.05 1.51
C GLY A 63 6.75 0.94 0.82
N TYR A 64 6.59 0.82 -0.50
CA TYR A 64 7.05 -0.36 -1.24
C TYR A 64 8.50 -0.26 -1.74
N TRP A 65 9.05 0.94 -1.86
CA TRP A 65 10.42 1.14 -2.34
C TRP A 65 11.49 0.50 -1.46
N VAL A 66 11.32 0.55 -0.14
CA VAL A 66 12.23 -0.12 0.80
C VAL A 66 12.20 -1.64 0.57
N SER A 67 11.01 -2.20 0.35
CA SER A 67 10.86 -3.62 0.02
C SER A 67 11.39 -3.98 -1.38
N ALA A 68 11.28 -3.07 -2.37
CA ALA A 68 11.83 -3.27 -3.70
C ALA A 68 13.36 -3.34 -3.68
N ILE A 69 14.02 -2.46 -2.91
CA ILE A 69 15.48 -2.40 -2.81
C ILE A 69 16.03 -3.65 -2.11
N ALA A 70 15.27 -4.22 -1.17
CA ALA A 70 15.64 -5.45 -0.48
C ALA A 70 15.40 -6.73 -1.33
N ALA A 71 14.63 -6.64 -2.41
CA ALA A 71 14.25 -7.79 -3.24
C ALA A 71 15.22 -8.03 -4.41
N ARG A 72 15.27 -9.28 -4.91
CA ARG A 72 16.08 -9.64 -6.08
C ARG A 72 15.54 -8.94 -7.35
N PRO A 73 16.38 -8.26 -8.16
CA PRO A 73 15.91 -7.57 -9.37
C PRO A 73 15.16 -8.47 -10.37
N SER A 74 15.61 -9.72 -10.48
CA SER A 74 15.06 -10.76 -11.35
C SER A 74 13.62 -11.17 -10.99
N SER A 75 13.25 -11.13 -9.72
CA SER A 75 11.89 -11.44 -9.25
C SER A 75 11.02 -10.19 -9.10
N THR A 76 11.64 -9.06 -8.75
CA THR A 76 10.96 -7.79 -8.44
C THR A 76 10.04 -7.33 -9.57
N HIS A 77 10.53 -7.25 -10.80
CA HIS A 77 9.75 -6.73 -11.93
C HIS A 77 8.48 -7.56 -12.24
N LYS A 78 8.51 -8.87 -12.03
CA LYS A 78 7.35 -9.76 -12.22
C LYS A 78 6.41 -9.68 -11.01
N GLY A 79 6.97 -9.67 -9.81
CA GLY A 79 6.21 -9.56 -8.56
C GLY A 79 5.39 -8.27 -8.49
N TYR A 80 5.97 -7.12 -8.86
CA TYR A 80 5.24 -5.84 -8.87
C TYR A 80 4.10 -5.82 -9.90
N LEU A 81 4.30 -6.39 -11.08
CA LEU A 81 3.29 -6.44 -12.13
C LEU A 81 2.11 -7.34 -11.72
N LEU A 82 2.42 -8.52 -11.18
CA LEU A 82 1.42 -9.47 -10.70
C LEU A 82 0.69 -8.92 -9.46
N GLY A 83 1.43 -8.33 -8.53
CA GLY A 83 0.90 -7.66 -7.36
C GLY A 83 -0.07 -6.55 -7.74
N GLY A 84 0.25 -5.74 -8.75
CA GLY A 84 -0.65 -4.70 -9.26
C GLY A 84 -1.96 -5.24 -9.86
N LEU A 85 -1.92 -6.35 -10.60
CA LEU A 85 -3.12 -6.99 -11.16
C LEU A 85 -4.05 -7.54 -10.08
N VAL A 86 -3.45 -8.16 -9.07
CA VAL A 86 -4.16 -8.73 -7.92
C VAL A 86 -4.70 -7.62 -7.02
N TRP A 87 -3.95 -6.53 -6.86
CA TRP A 87 -4.35 -5.37 -6.06
C TRP A 87 -5.63 -4.73 -6.57
N PHE A 88 -5.89 -4.74 -7.89
CA PHE A 88 -7.17 -4.31 -8.43
C PHE A 88 -8.28 -5.34 -8.14
N ALA A 89 -8.00 -6.63 -8.33
CA ALA A 89 -8.97 -7.70 -8.22
C ALA A 89 -9.63 -7.82 -6.84
N VAL A 90 -8.86 -7.68 -5.77
CA VAL A 90 -9.34 -7.91 -4.39
C VAL A 90 -10.31 -6.83 -3.92
N PRO A 91 -9.97 -5.51 -3.95
CA PRO A 91 -10.92 -4.46 -3.62
C PRO A 91 -12.11 -4.42 -4.57
N PHE A 92 -11.90 -4.65 -5.87
CA PHE A 92 -12.98 -4.69 -6.85
C PHE A 92 -14.03 -5.77 -6.52
N SER A 93 -13.58 -7.00 -6.28
CA SER A 93 -14.47 -8.12 -5.97
C SER A 93 -15.14 -7.97 -4.59
N LEU A 94 -14.42 -7.51 -3.57
CA LEU A 94 -14.98 -7.27 -2.23
C LEU A 94 -15.99 -6.11 -2.22
N ALA A 95 -15.67 -4.98 -2.85
CA ALA A 95 -16.57 -3.84 -2.93
C ALA A 95 -17.84 -4.20 -3.73
N THR A 96 -17.68 -4.91 -4.85
CA THR A 96 -18.82 -5.36 -5.66
C THR A 96 -19.69 -6.34 -4.89
N SER A 97 -19.12 -7.37 -4.25
CA SER A 97 -19.90 -8.40 -3.56
C SER A 97 -20.55 -7.89 -2.28
N LEU A 98 -19.79 -7.26 -1.38
CA LEU A 98 -20.29 -6.82 -0.07
C LEU A 98 -21.08 -5.51 -0.17
N GLY A 99 -20.68 -4.57 -1.05
CA GLY A 99 -21.42 -3.33 -1.25
C GLY A 99 -22.79 -3.55 -1.89
N LEU A 100 -22.84 -4.33 -2.99
CA LEU A 100 -24.12 -4.67 -3.62
C LEU A 100 -24.94 -5.64 -2.77
N GLY A 101 -24.28 -6.50 -1.99
CA GLY A 101 -24.94 -7.39 -1.04
C GLY A 101 -25.75 -6.62 0.01
N ALA A 102 -25.19 -5.56 0.60
CA ALA A 102 -25.94 -4.67 1.50
C ALA A 102 -27.18 -4.06 0.83
N LEU A 103 -27.03 -3.60 -0.41
CA LEU A 103 -28.13 -2.98 -1.17
C LEU A 103 -29.21 -3.98 -1.59
N ALA A 104 -28.83 -5.21 -1.91
CA ALA A 104 -29.74 -6.29 -2.29
C ALA A 104 -30.52 -6.83 -1.09
N LEU A 105 -29.87 -6.89 0.09
CA LEU A 105 -30.50 -7.30 1.35
C LEU A 105 -31.27 -6.16 2.04
N ASP A 106 -31.18 -4.94 1.51
CA ASP A 106 -31.82 -3.73 2.06
C ASP A 106 -31.52 -3.54 3.56
N LEU A 107 -30.23 -3.71 3.92
CA LEU A 107 -29.81 -3.66 5.32
C LEU A 107 -30.07 -2.25 5.91
N PRO A 108 -30.58 -2.14 7.15
CA PRO A 108 -30.88 -0.86 7.78
C PRO A 108 -29.59 -0.18 8.26
N ILE A 109 -28.78 0.29 7.33
CA ILE A 109 -27.52 0.99 7.60
C ILE A 109 -27.76 2.49 7.49
N THR A 110 -27.43 3.23 8.55
CA THR A 110 -27.52 4.69 8.52
C THR A 110 -26.38 5.30 7.70
N GLU A 111 -26.57 6.53 7.21
CA GLU A 111 -25.53 7.26 6.47
C GLU A 111 -24.24 7.41 7.29
N SER A 112 -24.37 7.66 8.60
CA SER A 112 -23.25 7.72 9.53
C SER A 112 -22.47 6.39 9.56
N GLU A 113 -23.15 5.27 9.77
CA GLU A 113 -22.52 3.94 9.81
C GLU A 113 -21.85 3.57 8.48
N ALA A 114 -22.47 3.94 7.35
CA ALA A 114 -21.87 3.76 6.03
C ALA A 114 -20.59 4.60 5.89
N SER A 115 -20.61 5.86 6.33
CA SER A 115 -19.46 6.78 6.30
C SER A 115 -18.31 6.33 7.22
N HIS A 116 -18.61 5.56 8.26
CA HIS A 116 -17.64 4.91 9.14
C HIS A 116 -17.10 3.59 8.58
N GLY A 117 -17.51 3.17 7.38
CA GLY A 117 -17.01 1.97 6.72
C GLY A 117 -17.62 0.66 7.23
N LEU A 118 -18.81 0.70 7.85
CA LEU A 118 -19.45 -0.47 8.45
C LEU A 118 -20.27 -1.33 7.47
N VAL A 119 -20.36 -0.93 6.19
CA VAL A 119 -21.12 -1.65 5.15
C VAL A 119 -20.60 -3.08 4.92
N PRO A 120 -19.28 -3.33 4.73
CA PRO A 120 -18.78 -4.70 4.54
C PRO A 120 -19.00 -5.61 5.76
N PRO A 121 -18.72 -5.19 7.01
CA PRO A 121 -19.06 -5.97 8.20
C PRO A 121 -20.54 -6.33 8.31
N ALA A 122 -21.44 -5.36 8.09
CA ALA A 122 -22.88 -5.58 8.18
C ALA A 122 -23.36 -6.63 7.16
N THR A 123 -22.83 -6.56 5.93
CA THR A 123 -23.16 -7.52 4.87
C THR A 123 -22.62 -8.91 5.15
N ALA A 124 -21.39 -9.01 5.64
CA ALA A 124 -20.78 -10.30 6.00
C ALA A 124 -21.55 -11.00 7.12
N ILE A 125 -22.05 -10.25 8.12
CA ILE A 125 -22.90 -10.79 9.19
C ILE A 125 -24.24 -11.27 8.62
N ALA A 126 -24.86 -10.49 7.73
CA ALA A 126 -26.14 -10.86 7.14
C ALA A 126 -26.06 -12.11 6.26
N LEU A 127 -24.96 -12.28 5.51
CA LEU A 127 -24.78 -13.42 4.59
C LEU A 127 -24.22 -14.69 5.25
N MET A 128 -23.22 -14.54 6.14
CA MET A 128 -22.45 -15.67 6.68
C MET A 128 -22.59 -15.82 8.22
N GLY A 129 -23.46 -15.04 8.84
CA GLY A 129 -23.68 -15.04 10.28
C GLY A 129 -22.42 -14.70 11.08
N LYS A 130 -22.28 -15.30 12.27
CA LYS A 130 -21.14 -15.06 13.18
C LYS A 130 -19.78 -15.41 12.55
N GLY A 131 -19.73 -16.43 11.69
CA GLY A 131 -18.51 -16.82 10.99
C GLY A 131 -18.00 -15.73 10.05
N GLY A 132 -18.91 -15.06 9.33
CA GLY A 132 -18.60 -13.93 8.46
C GLY A 132 -17.98 -12.75 9.20
N SER A 133 -18.55 -12.37 10.35
CA SER A 133 -17.96 -11.30 11.17
C SER A 133 -16.55 -11.62 11.65
N ILE A 134 -16.28 -12.85 12.08
CA ILE A 134 -14.96 -13.24 12.56
C ILE A 134 -13.95 -13.15 11.42
N LEU A 135 -14.28 -13.71 10.26
CA LEU A 135 -13.41 -13.67 9.07
C LEU A 135 -13.10 -12.23 8.65
N LEU A 136 -14.12 -11.36 8.62
CA LEU A 136 -13.94 -9.96 8.22
C LEU A 136 -13.12 -9.17 9.24
N LEU A 137 -13.32 -9.40 10.54
CA LEU A 137 -12.51 -8.80 11.60
C LEU A 137 -11.05 -9.29 11.55
N THR A 138 -10.83 -10.58 11.34
CA THR A 138 -9.47 -11.14 11.20
C THR A 138 -8.77 -10.57 9.97
N MET A 139 -9.47 -10.52 8.82
CA MET A 139 -8.95 -9.91 7.59
C MET A 139 -8.58 -8.45 7.80
N LEU A 140 -9.47 -7.66 8.42
CA LEU A 140 -9.23 -6.25 8.70
C LEU A 140 -8.04 -6.06 9.65
N PHE A 141 -7.95 -6.87 10.70
CA PHE A 141 -6.84 -6.84 11.64
C PHE A 141 -5.51 -7.14 10.94
N MET A 142 -5.44 -8.22 10.16
CA MET A 142 -4.24 -8.57 9.40
C MET A 142 -3.85 -7.47 8.40
N ALA A 143 -4.81 -6.89 7.69
CA ALA A 143 -4.57 -5.82 6.73
C ALA A 143 -3.99 -4.56 7.41
N VAL A 144 -4.62 -4.10 8.49
CA VAL A 144 -4.20 -2.90 9.23
C VAL A 144 -2.84 -3.12 9.91
N THR A 145 -2.62 -4.28 10.54
CA THR A 145 -1.34 -4.60 11.17
C THR A 145 -0.22 -4.71 10.15
N SER A 146 -0.48 -5.34 9.00
CA SER A 146 0.52 -5.45 7.91
C SER A 146 0.91 -4.07 7.40
N ALA A 147 -0.06 -3.22 7.02
CA ALA A 147 0.22 -1.87 6.52
C ALA A 147 0.90 -1.00 7.59
N GLY A 148 0.40 -1.04 8.83
CA GLY A 148 0.98 -0.29 9.95
C GLY A 148 2.42 -0.69 10.23
N SER A 149 2.78 -1.97 10.11
CA SER A 149 4.16 -2.42 10.29
C SER A 149 5.11 -1.86 9.23
N SER A 150 4.69 -1.84 7.96
CA SER A 150 5.50 -1.28 6.86
C SER A 150 5.73 0.22 7.03
N GLU A 151 4.68 0.98 7.37
CA GLU A 151 4.78 2.43 7.59
C GLU A 151 5.66 2.77 8.82
N LEU A 152 5.53 2.02 9.92
CA LEU A 152 6.38 2.18 11.10
C LEU A 152 7.86 1.96 10.76
N ILE A 153 8.17 0.95 9.96
CA ILE A 153 9.54 0.65 9.51
C ILE A 153 10.05 1.74 8.56
N ALA A 154 9.20 2.25 7.66
CA ALA A 154 9.56 3.34 6.75
C ALA A 154 9.94 4.62 7.51
N VAL A 155 9.09 5.06 8.45
CA VAL A 155 9.36 6.24 9.29
C VAL A 155 10.58 6.03 10.17
N SER A 156 10.74 4.83 10.74
CA SER A 156 11.91 4.49 11.55
C SER A 156 13.20 4.53 10.73
N SER A 157 13.17 4.02 9.49
CA SER A 157 14.33 4.01 8.59
C SER A 157 14.70 5.44 8.17
N LEU A 158 13.72 6.29 7.86
CA LEU A 158 13.93 7.71 7.57
C LEU A 158 14.60 8.42 8.76
N CYS A 159 14.04 8.29 9.97
CA CYS A 159 14.63 8.91 11.15
C CYS A 159 16.04 8.36 11.47
N THR A 160 16.29 7.08 11.22
CA THR A 160 17.57 6.46 11.59
C THR A 160 18.67 6.71 10.56
N TYR A 161 18.37 6.59 9.26
CA TYR A 161 19.35 6.79 8.19
C TYR A 161 19.46 8.25 7.77
N ASP A 162 18.33 8.94 7.57
CA ASP A 162 18.36 10.28 6.99
C ASP A 162 18.61 11.36 8.05
N ILE A 163 18.15 11.15 9.29
CA ILE A 163 18.35 12.11 10.39
C ILE A 163 19.52 11.68 11.28
N TYR A 164 19.39 10.52 11.95
CA TYR A 164 20.35 10.11 12.97
C TYR A 164 21.74 9.83 12.38
N ARG A 165 21.84 9.01 11.33
CA ARG A 165 23.13 8.71 10.73
C ARG A 165 23.72 9.92 9.99
N THR A 166 22.93 10.63 9.19
CA THR A 166 23.47 11.75 8.40
C THR A 166 23.91 12.95 9.25
N TYR A 167 23.13 13.34 10.26
CA TYR A 167 23.35 14.60 10.99
C TYR A 167 23.82 14.43 12.43
N ILE A 168 23.47 13.33 13.10
CA ILE A 168 23.76 13.15 14.54
C ILE A 168 25.01 12.29 14.75
N ASN A 169 25.10 11.14 14.08
CA ASN A 169 26.24 10.22 14.20
C ASN A 169 26.55 9.51 12.86
N PRO A 170 27.40 10.12 12.01
CA PRO A 170 27.83 9.57 10.71
C PRO A 170 28.46 8.18 10.78
N ASN A 171 29.10 7.84 11.90
CA ASN A 171 29.81 6.58 12.12
C ASN A 171 29.00 5.58 12.96
N ALA A 172 27.67 5.71 13.02
CA ALA A 172 26.81 4.83 13.80
C ALA A 172 26.97 3.36 13.37
N ARG A 173 27.26 2.47 14.33
CA ARG A 173 27.32 1.01 14.12
C ARG A 173 25.91 0.42 14.00
N GLY A 174 25.75 -0.72 13.31
CA GLY A 174 24.45 -1.37 13.09
C GLY A 174 23.62 -1.60 14.38
N LYS A 175 24.27 -1.99 15.48
CA LYS A 175 23.60 -2.15 16.79
C LYS A 175 22.98 -0.84 17.32
N GLN A 176 23.63 0.30 17.09
CA GLN A 176 23.13 1.62 17.52
C GLN A 176 21.96 2.05 16.64
N ILE A 177 22.07 1.85 15.32
CA ILE A 177 21.00 2.09 14.33
C ILE A 177 19.75 1.32 14.72
N LEU A 178 19.87 0.01 15.02
CA LEU A 178 18.74 -0.81 15.43
C LEU A 178 18.10 -0.35 16.75
N LYS A 179 18.90 0.12 17.71
CA LYS A 179 18.39 0.64 18.99
C LYS A 179 17.56 1.91 18.78
N VAL A 180 18.08 2.86 18.00
CA VAL A 180 17.39 4.11 17.66
C VAL A 180 16.12 3.79 16.87
N SER A 181 16.21 2.91 15.87
CA SER A 181 15.08 2.48 15.06
C SER A 181 13.92 1.95 15.91
N ARG A 182 14.20 1.06 16.88
CA ARG A 182 13.15 0.52 17.79
C ARG A 182 12.51 1.59 18.67
N ILE A 183 13.30 2.57 19.14
CA ILE A 183 12.77 3.70 19.93
C ILE A 183 11.84 4.56 19.06
N VAL A 184 12.23 4.85 17.82
CA VAL A 184 11.40 5.61 16.88
C VAL A 184 10.11 4.85 16.55
N VAL A 185 10.17 3.54 16.31
CA VAL A 185 8.97 2.71 16.07
C VAL A 185 7.99 2.82 17.25
N LEU A 186 8.47 2.68 18.48
CA LEU A 186 7.62 2.77 19.66
C LEU A 186 7.03 4.18 19.82
N GLY A 187 7.86 5.22 19.70
CA GLY A 187 7.44 6.61 19.84
C GLY A 187 6.41 7.03 18.79
N PHE A 188 6.68 6.73 17.52
CA PHE A 188 5.78 7.06 16.42
C PHE A 188 4.50 6.21 16.45
N GLY A 189 4.59 4.93 16.86
CA GLY A 189 3.41 4.09 17.08
C GLY A 189 2.47 4.63 18.16
N CYS A 190 3.01 5.06 19.30
CA CYS A 190 2.23 5.73 20.34
C CYS A 190 1.60 7.04 19.85
N PHE A 191 2.36 7.85 19.09
CA PHE A 191 1.87 9.09 18.51
C PHE A 191 0.71 8.85 17.51
N MET A 192 0.85 7.88 16.61
CA MET A 192 -0.22 7.51 15.67
C MET A 192 -1.47 7.02 16.40
N GLY A 193 -1.32 6.20 17.45
CA GLY A 193 -2.44 5.74 18.27
C GLY A 193 -3.17 6.90 18.96
N LEU A 194 -2.42 7.85 19.54
CA LEU A 194 -2.99 9.05 20.15
C LEU A 194 -3.73 9.91 19.10
N LEU A 195 -3.11 10.15 17.95
CA LEU A 195 -3.70 10.92 16.87
C LEU A 195 -4.99 10.27 16.34
N ALA A 196 -5.01 8.94 16.18
CA ALA A 196 -6.19 8.20 15.76
C ALA A 196 -7.37 8.36 16.74
N VAL A 197 -7.11 8.32 18.05
CA VAL A 197 -8.15 8.56 19.08
C VAL A 197 -8.69 10.00 19.00
N ILE A 198 -7.81 10.99 18.80
CA ILE A 198 -8.21 12.40 18.66
C ILE A 198 -9.08 12.59 17.42
N LEU A 199 -8.67 12.06 16.27
CA LEU A 199 -9.43 12.17 15.01
C LEU A 199 -10.77 11.46 15.09
N ASN A 200 -10.82 10.29 15.75
CA ASN A 200 -12.07 9.56 15.97
C ASN A 200 -13.04 10.36 16.86
N LYS A 201 -12.56 10.97 17.95
CA LYS A 201 -13.38 11.85 18.80
C LYS A 201 -13.80 13.15 18.10
N ALA A 202 -13.00 13.66 17.18
CA ALA A 202 -13.33 14.83 16.37
C ALA A 202 -14.42 14.55 15.31
N GLY A 203 -14.86 13.29 15.16
CA GLY A 203 -15.90 12.91 14.19
C GLY A 203 -15.40 12.86 12.74
N VAL A 204 -14.08 12.73 12.53
CA VAL A 204 -13.49 12.63 11.19
C VAL A 204 -13.89 11.30 10.56
N SER A 205 -14.54 11.36 9.39
CA SER A 205 -14.88 10.16 8.63
C SER A 205 -13.64 9.57 7.94
N LEU A 206 -13.68 8.26 7.65
CA LEU A 206 -12.61 7.60 6.89
C LEU A 206 -12.43 8.23 5.52
N GLY A 207 -13.54 8.59 4.86
CA GLY A 207 -13.53 9.28 3.57
C GLY A 207 -12.86 10.66 3.63
N TRP A 208 -13.15 11.44 4.67
CA TRP A 208 -12.49 12.74 4.86
C TRP A 208 -10.98 12.58 5.03
N MET A 209 -10.55 11.66 5.90
CA MET A 209 -9.13 11.42 6.18
C MET A 209 -8.39 10.95 4.93
N TYR A 210 -9.03 10.05 4.18
CA TYR A 210 -8.54 9.55 2.92
C TYR A 210 -8.34 10.69 1.92
N LEU A 211 -9.35 11.53 1.67
CA LEU A 211 -9.29 12.63 0.71
C LEU A 211 -8.34 13.78 1.13
N ALA A 212 -8.29 14.10 2.43
CA ALA A 212 -7.44 15.16 2.97
C ALA A 212 -5.95 14.86 2.78
N MET A 213 -5.57 13.58 2.87
CA MET A 213 -4.19 13.12 2.67
C MET A 213 -3.59 13.62 1.36
N GLY A 214 -4.34 13.60 0.26
CA GLY A 214 -3.83 14.05 -1.03
C GLY A 214 -3.70 15.57 -1.16
N VAL A 215 -4.45 16.35 -0.40
CA VAL A 215 -4.24 17.80 -0.31
C VAL A 215 -2.88 18.08 0.34
N PHE A 216 -2.60 17.42 1.46
CA PHE A 216 -1.37 17.65 2.23
C PHE A 216 -0.11 17.11 1.55
N ILE A 217 -0.20 15.95 0.89
CA ILE A 217 0.99 15.22 0.44
C ILE A 217 1.07 15.09 -1.08
N GLY A 218 -0.01 15.37 -1.82
CA GLY A 218 -0.07 15.25 -3.28
C GLY A 218 0.99 16.05 -4.03
N SER A 219 1.42 17.19 -3.49
CA SER A 219 2.44 18.04 -4.12
C SER A 219 3.82 17.38 -4.25
N ALA A 220 4.13 16.33 -3.48
CA ALA A 220 5.41 15.63 -3.55
C ALA A 220 5.48 14.62 -4.71
N VAL A 221 4.33 14.17 -5.21
CA VAL A 221 4.22 13.07 -6.18
C VAL A 221 4.96 13.39 -7.49
N LEU A 222 4.59 14.47 -8.17
CA LEU A 222 5.20 14.84 -9.44
C LEU A 222 6.67 15.25 -9.29
N PRO A 223 7.07 16.00 -8.24
CA PRO A 223 8.47 16.28 -7.99
C PRO A 223 9.36 15.03 -7.90
N ILE A 224 8.94 14.03 -7.13
CA ILE A 224 9.68 12.76 -7.00
C ILE A 224 9.71 12.01 -8.34
N ALA A 225 8.57 11.90 -9.03
CA ALA A 225 8.50 11.22 -10.32
C ALA A 225 9.46 11.86 -11.37
N LEU A 226 9.50 13.19 -11.43
CA LEU A 226 10.38 13.92 -12.33
C LEU A 226 11.86 13.74 -11.95
N MET A 227 12.23 13.70 -10.66
CA MET A 227 13.61 13.42 -10.24
C MET A 227 14.14 12.05 -10.71
N LEU A 228 13.25 11.08 -10.92
CA LEU A 228 13.62 9.72 -11.34
C LEU A 228 13.59 9.53 -12.84
N LEU A 229 12.68 10.21 -13.53
CA LEU A 229 12.44 10.01 -14.96
C LEU A 229 13.12 11.07 -15.83
N TRP A 230 13.41 12.24 -15.27
CA TRP A 230 13.91 13.38 -16.02
C TRP A 230 15.33 13.75 -15.61
N ARG A 231 16.26 13.52 -16.53
CA ARG A 231 17.69 13.77 -16.32
C ARG A 231 18.04 15.22 -15.97
N LYS A 232 17.20 16.18 -16.35
CA LYS A 232 17.43 17.63 -16.11
C LYS A 232 16.75 18.14 -14.84
N ALA A 233 16.04 17.29 -14.11
CA ALA A 233 15.31 17.67 -12.90
C ALA A 233 16.25 18.26 -11.85
N ASN A 234 15.88 19.41 -11.29
CA ASN A 234 16.69 20.14 -10.33
C ASN A 234 16.16 19.98 -8.89
N ALA A 235 17.06 19.70 -7.96
CA ALA A 235 16.75 19.61 -6.52
C ALA A 235 16.00 20.84 -5.96
N ILE A 236 16.38 22.06 -6.37
CA ILE A 236 15.70 23.29 -5.90
C ILE A 236 14.26 23.32 -6.40
N GLY A 237 14.04 22.95 -7.66
CA GLY A 237 12.71 22.88 -8.24
C GLY A 237 11.83 21.82 -7.57
N ALA A 238 12.42 20.69 -7.17
CA ALA A 238 11.71 19.66 -6.43
C ALA A 238 11.24 20.17 -5.06
N ILE A 239 12.12 20.82 -4.28
CA ILE A 239 11.79 21.37 -2.95
C ILE A 239 10.76 22.50 -3.06
N LEU A 240 10.94 23.43 -4.00
CA LEU A 240 9.97 24.52 -4.18
C LEU A 240 8.63 23.99 -4.69
N GLY A 241 8.64 23.01 -5.58
CA GLY A 241 7.42 22.37 -6.09
C GLY A 241 6.62 21.71 -4.97
N THR A 242 7.27 20.94 -4.09
CA THR A 242 6.57 20.28 -2.97
C THR A 242 5.95 21.31 -2.00
N LEU A 243 6.71 22.34 -1.62
CA LEU A 243 6.26 23.35 -0.66
C LEU A 243 5.17 24.27 -1.23
N ILE A 244 5.42 24.86 -2.40
CA ILE A 244 4.45 25.77 -3.04
C ILE A 244 3.18 25.01 -3.40
N GLY A 245 3.31 23.78 -3.91
CA GLY A 245 2.16 22.95 -4.23
C GLY A 245 1.30 22.64 -3.00
N CYS A 246 1.92 22.29 -1.87
CA CYS A 246 1.20 22.04 -0.62
C CYS A 246 0.46 23.29 -0.13
N CYS A 247 1.14 24.44 -0.09
CA CYS A 247 0.53 25.71 0.34
C CYS A 247 -0.64 26.14 -0.55
N LEU A 248 -0.49 26.05 -1.89
CA LEU A 248 -1.55 26.38 -2.83
C LEU A 248 -2.71 25.37 -2.78
N GLY A 249 -2.41 24.08 -2.59
CA GLY A 249 -3.40 23.03 -2.41
C GLY A 249 -4.28 23.27 -1.19
N ILE A 250 -3.67 23.53 -0.03
CA ILE A 250 -4.40 23.84 1.23
C ILE A 250 -5.20 25.14 1.07
N THR A 251 -4.59 26.18 0.48
CA THR A 251 -5.28 27.47 0.28
C THR A 251 -6.50 27.31 -0.62
N THR A 252 -6.38 26.55 -1.70
CA THR A 252 -7.48 26.27 -2.63
C THR A 252 -8.57 25.45 -1.95
N TRP A 253 -8.20 24.38 -1.22
CA TRP A 253 -9.14 23.54 -0.50
C TRP A 253 -10.02 24.33 0.47
N LEU A 254 -9.40 25.18 1.30
CA LEU A 254 -10.13 26.00 2.28
C LEU A 254 -10.91 27.15 1.61
N SER A 255 -10.38 27.72 0.52
CA SER A 255 -11.05 28.80 -0.21
C SER A 255 -12.30 28.30 -0.93
N VAL A 256 -12.23 27.15 -1.61
CA VAL A 256 -13.39 26.55 -2.29
C VAL A 256 -14.46 26.15 -1.28
N ALA A 257 -14.07 25.55 -0.15
CA ALA A 257 -15.02 25.25 0.93
C ALA A 257 -15.76 26.51 1.42
N LYS A 258 -15.03 27.63 1.60
CA LYS A 258 -15.62 28.91 2.01
C LYS A 258 -16.51 29.54 0.94
N ILE A 259 -16.13 29.46 -0.33
CA ILE A 259 -16.85 30.11 -1.44
C ILE A 259 -18.14 29.34 -1.77
N GLU A 260 -18.08 28.02 -1.87
CA GLU A 260 -19.27 27.20 -2.21
C GLU A 260 -20.25 27.09 -1.04
N TYR A 261 -19.76 26.96 0.19
CA TYR A 261 -20.59 26.62 1.34
C TYR A 261 -20.67 27.71 2.41
N GLY A 262 -20.00 28.85 2.21
CA GLY A 262 -20.06 30.03 3.09
C GLY A 262 -19.35 29.89 4.45
N ARG A 263 -18.84 28.70 4.80
CA ARG A 263 -18.18 28.39 6.07
C ARG A 263 -17.08 27.35 5.89
N VAL A 264 -16.14 27.31 6.84
CA VAL A 264 -15.07 26.30 6.88
C VAL A 264 -15.23 25.47 8.15
N ASN A 265 -15.59 24.21 7.99
CA ASN A 265 -15.74 23.21 9.05
C ASN A 265 -15.50 21.79 8.49
N LEU A 266 -15.58 20.76 9.33
CA LEU A 266 -15.32 19.38 8.93
C LEU A 266 -16.26 18.88 7.81
N ASP A 267 -17.53 19.28 7.87
CA ASP A 267 -18.54 18.93 6.87
C ASP A 267 -18.24 19.56 5.50
N THR A 268 -17.97 20.87 5.48
CA THR A 268 -17.70 21.61 4.23
C THR A 268 -16.36 21.25 3.60
N THR A 269 -15.32 21.05 4.42
CA THR A 269 -14.00 20.62 3.90
C THR A 269 -14.03 19.18 3.40
N GLY A 270 -14.91 18.35 3.95
CA GLY A 270 -15.15 16.96 3.53
C GLY A 270 -15.95 16.78 2.26
N ARG A 271 -16.48 17.86 1.68
CA ARG A 271 -17.22 17.77 0.41
C ARG A 271 -16.26 17.52 -0.74
N ASP A 272 -16.77 16.81 -1.75
CA ASP A 272 -15.97 16.34 -2.87
C ASP A 272 -15.38 17.49 -3.71
N ALA A 273 -16.11 18.60 -3.90
CA ALA A 273 -15.65 19.72 -4.71
C ALA A 273 -14.42 20.44 -4.10
N PRO A 274 -14.43 20.84 -2.81
CA PRO A 274 -13.23 21.35 -2.14
C PRO A 274 -12.07 20.35 -2.16
N MET A 275 -12.34 19.07 -1.88
CA MET A 275 -11.32 18.03 -1.86
C MET A 275 -10.67 17.87 -3.25
N LEU A 276 -11.48 17.79 -4.31
CA LEU A 276 -10.99 17.67 -5.69
C LEU A 276 -10.12 18.87 -6.08
N ALA A 277 -10.60 20.08 -5.82
CA ALA A 277 -9.87 21.30 -6.15
C ALA A 277 -8.53 21.38 -5.42
N GLY A 278 -8.52 21.10 -4.11
CA GLY A 278 -7.30 21.07 -3.31
C GLY A 278 -6.29 20.02 -3.80
N ASN A 279 -6.76 18.81 -4.07
CA ASN A 279 -5.93 17.71 -4.56
C ASN A 279 -5.30 18.02 -5.93
N LEU A 280 -6.12 18.47 -6.89
CA LEU A 280 -5.65 18.79 -8.24
C LEU A 280 -4.64 19.94 -8.22
N VAL A 281 -4.93 21.01 -7.47
CA VAL A 281 -3.99 22.14 -7.35
C VAL A 281 -2.69 21.67 -6.69
N SER A 282 -2.75 20.91 -5.60
CA SER A 282 -1.56 20.42 -4.89
C SER A 282 -0.61 19.67 -5.82
N ILE A 283 -1.14 18.71 -6.59
CA ILE A 283 -0.36 17.87 -7.51
C ILE A 283 0.15 18.70 -8.70
N LEU A 284 -0.75 19.37 -9.43
CA LEU A 284 -0.41 20.02 -10.68
C LEU A 284 0.54 21.19 -10.47
N THR A 285 0.31 22.02 -9.45
CA THR A 285 1.20 23.15 -9.18
C THR A 285 2.58 22.67 -8.72
N GLY A 286 2.66 21.61 -7.90
CA GLY A 286 3.95 21.03 -7.53
C GLY A 286 4.75 20.52 -8.73
N GLY A 287 4.07 19.85 -9.67
CA GLY A 287 4.68 19.40 -10.92
C GLY A 287 5.09 20.55 -11.86
N VAL A 288 4.23 21.55 -12.03
CA VAL A 288 4.51 22.72 -12.89
C VAL A 288 5.68 23.53 -12.34
N VAL A 289 5.71 23.82 -11.04
CA VAL A 289 6.81 24.56 -10.41
C VAL A 289 8.13 23.79 -10.57
N HIS A 290 8.13 22.48 -10.30
CA HIS A 290 9.35 21.68 -10.49
C HIS A 290 9.78 21.66 -11.97
N ALA A 291 8.85 21.52 -12.90
CA ALA A 291 9.17 21.49 -14.33
C ALA A 291 9.72 22.82 -14.84
N VAL A 292 9.11 23.94 -14.46
CA VAL A 292 9.59 25.29 -14.81
C VAL A 292 10.98 25.53 -14.24
N CYS A 293 11.21 25.24 -12.96
CA CYS A 293 12.53 25.37 -12.34
C CYS A 293 13.58 24.46 -12.98
N SER A 294 13.20 23.26 -13.42
CA SER A 294 14.12 22.31 -14.09
C SER A 294 14.43 22.71 -15.54
N ILE A 295 13.54 23.45 -16.21
CA ILE A 295 13.81 24.03 -17.54
C ILE A 295 14.71 25.26 -17.41
N LEU A 296 14.45 26.12 -16.41
CA LEU A 296 15.23 27.33 -16.17
C LEU A 296 16.64 27.04 -15.63
N TRP A 297 16.75 26.07 -14.72
CA TRP A 297 18.01 25.68 -14.08
C TRP A 297 18.19 24.16 -14.14
N PRO A 298 18.49 23.59 -15.33
CA PRO A 298 18.60 22.15 -15.49
C PRO A 298 19.83 21.58 -14.75
N GLN A 299 19.62 20.54 -13.96
CA GLN A 299 20.70 19.74 -13.37
C GLN A 299 20.78 18.42 -14.12
N ASN A 300 21.83 18.22 -14.93
CA ASN A 300 22.03 16.96 -15.69
C ASN A 300 22.56 15.87 -14.76
N TYR A 301 21.67 15.22 -14.02
CA TYR A 301 22.05 14.14 -13.09
C TYR A 301 22.19 12.82 -13.83
N ASP A 302 23.34 12.16 -13.67
CA ASP A 302 23.53 10.77 -14.09
C ASP A 302 23.35 9.89 -12.85
N TRP A 303 22.29 9.06 -12.83
CA TRP A 303 21.89 8.19 -11.72
C TRP A 303 22.95 7.11 -11.32
N GLY A 304 24.23 7.33 -11.64
CA GLY A 304 25.34 6.45 -11.31
C GLY A 304 25.60 6.33 -9.81
N THR A 305 25.40 7.39 -9.04
CA THR A 305 25.46 7.37 -7.56
C THR A 305 24.39 6.46 -6.94
N THR A 306 23.22 6.33 -7.57
CA THR A 306 22.15 5.45 -7.10
C THR A 306 22.54 3.97 -7.22
N LYS A 307 23.48 3.65 -8.12
CA LYS A 307 24.10 2.31 -8.23
C LYS A 307 25.11 2.03 -7.11
N GLN A 308 25.51 3.04 -6.33
CA GLN A 308 26.53 2.93 -5.27
C GLN A 308 25.95 2.97 -3.84
N ILE A 309 24.63 2.89 -3.68
CA ILE A 309 23.99 2.89 -2.36
C ILE A 309 24.48 1.67 -1.57
N THR A 310 25.35 1.91 -0.60
CA THR A 310 25.94 0.86 0.25
C THR A 310 24.91 0.39 1.27
N MET A 311 24.57 -0.89 1.26
CA MET A 311 23.81 -1.51 2.35
C MET A 311 24.65 -1.47 3.64
N VAL A 312 24.01 -1.12 4.76
CA VAL A 312 24.68 -0.92 6.06
C VAL A 312 25.20 -2.24 6.65
N GLU A 313 24.57 -3.35 6.30
CA GLU A 313 25.15 -4.68 6.50
C GLU A 313 25.96 -5.06 5.26
N LYS A 314 27.27 -5.25 5.45
CA LYS A 314 28.20 -5.84 4.47
C LYS A 314 27.97 -7.35 4.30
N ASP A 315 26.88 -7.91 4.83
CA ASP A 315 26.48 -9.25 4.47
C ASP A 315 26.01 -9.21 3.02
N ARG A 316 26.96 -9.50 2.13
CA ARG A 316 26.68 -9.90 0.77
C ARG A 316 25.74 -11.09 0.87
N THR A 317 24.44 -10.82 0.81
CA THR A 317 23.47 -11.81 0.36
C THR A 317 24.09 -12.39 -0.90
N LYS A 318 24.31 -13.72 -0.93
CA LYS A 318 25.01 -14.44 -2.00
C LYS A 318 24.20 -14.39 -3.31
N LEU A 319 23.90 -13.19 -3.79
CA LEU A 319 23.23 -12.95 -5.04
C LEU A 319 24.28 -13.05 -6.12
N PRO A 320 24.06 -13.86 -7.17
CA PRO A 320 24.97 -13.94 -8.30
C PRO A 320 25.20 -12.53 -8.86
N LEU A 321 26.45 -12.14 -9.09
CA LEU A 321 26.80 -10.86 -9.73
C LEU A 321 26.10 -10.69 -11.10
N ASP A 322 25.70 -11.80 -11.71
CA ASP A 322 24.89 -11.87 -12.91
C ASP A 322 23.48 -11.26 -12.79
N GLU A 323 22.95 -11.04 -11.58
CA GLU A 323 21.66 -10.36 -11.39
C GLU A 323 21.75 -8.85 -11.60
N PHE A 324 22.93 -8.25 -11.41
CA PHE A 324 23.17 -6.82 -11.56
C PHE A 324 23.72 -6.42 -12.95
N LYS A 325 23.80 -7.37 -13.88
CA LYS A 325 24.22 -7.10 -15.27
C LYS A 325 23.26 -6.15 -15.96
N GLU A 326 23.82 -5.12 -16.59
CA GLU A 326 23.06 -4.02 -17.22
C GLU A 326 22.12 -4.51 -18.33
N GLU A 327 22.47 -5.58 -19.03
CA GLU A 327 21.63 -6.22 -20.04
C GLU A 327 20.31 -6.76 -19.45
N LYS A 328 20.36 -7.48 -18.33
CA LYS A 328 19.17 -8.01 -17.65
C LYS A 328 18.30 -6.88 -17.09
N LEU A 329 18.92 -5.84 -16.53
CA LEU A 329 18.20 -4.68 -16.01
C LEU A 329 17.47 -3.92 -17.13
N THR A 330 18.11 -3.78 -18.30
CA THR A 330 17.51 -3.12 -19.47
C THR A 330 16.34 -3.93 -20.03
N GLN A 331 16.47 -5.26 -20.09
CA GLN A 331 15.40 -6.16 -20.49
C GLN A 331 14.21 -6.09 -19.51
N ALA A 332 14.48 -6.15 -18.20
CA ALA A 332 13.46 -6.02 -17.16
C ALA A 332 12.74 -4.66 -17.24
N ARG A 333 13.49 -3.56 -17.44
CA ARG A 333 12.92 -2.22 -17.65
C ARG A 333 11.99 -2.17 -18.86
N ALA A 334 12.42 -2.70 -20.00
CA ALA A 334 11.59 -2.73 -21.21
C ALA A 334 10.30 -3.53 -21.00
N TRP A 335 10.39 -4.66 -20.28
CA TRP A 335 9.24 -5.48 -19.91
C TRP A 335 8.26 -4.72 -19.01
N ILE A 336 8.75 -4.07 -17.95
CA ILE A 336 7.93 -3.27 -17.03
C ILE A 336 7.24 -2.13 -17.78
N ILE A 337 7.96 -1.39 -18.63
CA ILE A 337 7.37 -0.28 -19.38
C ILE A 337 6.28 -0.79 -20.31
N LYS A 338 6.54 -1.85 -21.07
CA LYS A 338 5.56 -2.43 -22.01
C LYS A 338 4.27 -2.85 -21.29
N TRP A 339 4.39 -3.70 -20.28
CA TRP A 339 3.22 -4.26 -19.60
C TRP A 339 2.59 -3.29 -18.61
N GLY A 340 3.38 -2.52 -17.88
CA GLY A 340 2.90 -1.49 -16.97
C GLY A 340 2.06 -0.44 -17.69
N VAL A 341 2.58 0.15 -18.78
CA VAL A 341 1.81 1.14 -19.57
C VAL A 341 0.56 0.50 -20.19
N SER A 342 0.67 -0.72 -20.70
CA SER A 342 -0.49 -1.44 -21.28
C SER A 342 -1.58 -1.68 -20.23
N PHE A 343 -1.22 -2.16 -19.03
CA PHE A 343 -2.19 -2.38 -17.96
C PHE A 343 -2.78 -1.08 -17.44
N THR A 344 -1.98 -0.03 -17.27
CA THR A 344 -2.50 1.29 -16.90
C THR A 344 -3.50 1.79 -17.93
N ALA A 345 -3.20 1.68 -19.24
CA ALA A 345 -4.14 2.07 -20.29
C ALA A 345 -5.43 1.25 -20.25
N VAL A 346 -5.35 -0.06 -20.01
CA VAL A 346 -6.55 -0.92 -19.95
C VAL A 346 -7.38 -0.65 -18.70
N ILE A 347 -6.78 -0.59 -17.52
CA ILE A 347 -7.50 -0.51 -16.23
C ILE A 347 -7.92 0.92 -15.89
N VAL A 348 -7.06 1.91 -16.14
CA VAL A 348 -7.32 3.30 -15.74
C VAL A 348 -8.11 4.05 -16.80
N ILE A 349 -7.90 3.75 -18.09
CA ILE A 349 -8.51 4.49 -19.20
C ILE A 349 -9.63 3.69 -19.86
N LEU A 350 -9.32 2.51 -20.44
CA LEU A 350 -10.28 1.77 -21.24
C LEU A 350 -11.45 1.24 -20.40
N TRP A 351 -11.18 0.64 -19.25
CA TRP A 351 -12.20 0.04 -18.41
C TRP A 351 -13.28 1.03 -17.98
N PRO A 352 -12.95 2.24 -17.47
CA PRO A 352 -13.98 3.23 -17.17
C PRO A 352 -14.71 3.77 -18.41
N ILE A 353 -14.01 3.99 -19.53
CA ILE A 353 -14.65 4.45 -20.77
C ILE A 353 -15.73 3.46 -21.23
N LEU A 354 -15.49 2.16 -21.04
CA LEU A 354 -16.46 1.13 -21.40
C LEU A 354 -17.63 1.02 -20.41
N THR A 355 -17.44 1.40 -19.14
CA THR A 355 -18.46 1.22 -18.09
C THR A 355 -19.30 2.46 -17.82
N LEU A 356 -18.75 3.66 -18.03
CA LEU A 356 -19.41 4.95 -17.75
C LEU A 356 -20.67 5.22 -18.61
N PRO A 357 -20.71 4.90 -19.92
CA PRO A 357 -21.88 5.16 -20.76
C PRO A 357 -23.07 4.24 -20.42
N ALA A 358 -22.83 3.15 -19.66
CA ALA A 358 -23.83 2.13 -19.42
C ALA A 358 -24.97 2.59 -18.50
N GLY A 359 -24.76 3.62 -17.68
CA GLY A 359 -25.80 4.13 -16.77
C GLY A 359 -26.38 3.04 -15.87
N GLU A 360 -27.64 2.69 -16.08
CA GLU A 360 -28.29 1.54 -15.43
C GLU A 360 -27.89 0.23 -16.11
N PHE A 361 -27.30 -0.69 -15.34
CA PHE A 361 -26.85 -1.96 -15.89
C PHE A 361 -28.06 -2.84 -16.21
N ASN A 362 -28.25 -3.17 -17.49
CA ASN A 362 -29.16 -4.25 -17.88
C ASN A 362 -28.70 -5.58 -17.25
N ILE A 363 -29.62 -6.52 -17.04
CA ILE A 363 -29.38 -7.81 -16.40
C ILE A 363 -28.19 -8.55 -17.01
N GLY A 364 -28.07 -8.56 -18.36
CA GLY A 364 -26.94 -9.21 -19.03
C GLY A 364 -25.59 -8.54 -18.74
N TYR A 365 -25.56 -7.20 -18.69
CA TYR A 365 -24.35 -6.45 -18.37
C TYR A 365 -23.97 -6.63 -16.89
N PHE A 366 -24.95 -6.63 -16.00
CA PHE A 366 -24.74 -6.90 -14.58
C PHE A 366 -24.24 -8.33 -14.34
N THR A 367 -24.80 -9.34 -15.04
CA THR A 367 -24.32 -10.71 -14.98
C THR A 367 -22.86 -10.81 -15.44
N PHE A 368 -22.51 -10.15 -16.55
CA PHE A 368 -21.14 -10.09 -17.02
C PHE A 368 -20.19 -9.46 -16.00
N TRP A 369 -20.58 -8.33 -15.41
CA TRP A 369 -19.83 -7.67 -14.33
C TRP A 369 -19.61 -8.57 -13.12
N ALA A 370 -20.66 -9.27 -12.67
CA ALA A 370 -20.58 -10.19 -11.55
C ALA A 370 -19.68 -11.40 -11.85
N VAL A 371 -19.76 -11.98 -13.05
CA VAL A 371 -18.89 -13.09 -13.47
C VAL A 371 -17.44 -12.67 -13.48
N ILE A 372 -17.11 -11.48 -14.00
CA ILE A 372 -15.75 -10.93 -13.95
C ILE A 372 -15.30 -10.77 -12.50
N ALA A 373 -16.11 -10.17 -11.63
CA ALA A 373 -15.76 -9.96 -10.23
C ALA A 373 -15.43 -11.28 -9.51
N ILE A 374 -16.23 -12.33 -9.75
CA ILE A 374 -16.01 -13.66 -9.20
C ILE A 374 -14.74 -14.30 -9.78
N ALA A 375 -14.60 -14.32 -11.11
CA ALA A 375 -13.46 -14.97 -11.77
C ALA A 375 -12.14 -14.28 -11.38
N TRP A 376 -12.09 -12.95 -11.41
CA TRP A 376 -10.88 -12.22 -11.08
C TRP A 376 -10.56 -12.28 -9.59
N GLY A 377 -11.57 -12.16 -8.71
CA GLY A 377 -11.39 -12.30 -7.27
C GLY A 377 -10.87 -13.69 -6.87
N THR A 378 -11.39 -14.75 -7.49
CA THR A 378 -10.96 -16.13 -7.23
C THR A 378 -9.56 -16.42 -7.76
N ILE A 379 -9.25 -16.01 -9.00
CA ILE A 379 -7.90 -16.15 -9.58
C ILE A 379 -6.89 -15.34 -8.76
N GLY A 380 -7.21 -14.09 -8.41
CA GLY A 380 -6.34 -13.24 -7.61
C GLY A 380 -6.05 -13.86 -6.23
N SER A 381 -7.07 -14.40 -5.57
CA SER A 381 -6.92 -15.09 -4.29
C SER A 381 -6.05 -16.35 -4.40
N ALA A 382 -6.28 -17.17 -5.43
CA ALA A 382 -5.47 -18.37 -5.66
C ALA A 382 -3.99 -18.02 -5.89
N VAL A 383 -3.72 -16.96 -6.65
CA VAL A 383 -2.35 -16.49 -6.90
C VAL A 383 -1.69 -15.99 -5.62
N ILE A 384 -2.36 -15.16 -4.81
CA ILE A 384 -1.78 -14.64 -3.56
C ILE A 384 -1.48 -15.75 -2.56
N ILE A 385 -2.35 -16.75 -2.48
CA ILE A 385 -2.21 -17.83 -1.49
C ILE A 385 -1.19 -18.86 -1.97
N ALA A 386 -1.31 -19.33 -3.21
CA ALA A 386 -0.50 -20.45 -3.70
C ALA A 386 0.92 -20.03 -4.13
N LEU A 387 1.07 -18.89 -4.80
CA LEU A 387 2.35 -18.53 -5.41
C LEU A 387 3.48 -18.33 -4.38
N PRO A 388 3.29 -17.58 -3.28
CA PRO A 388 4.34 -17.42 -2.27
C PRO A 388 4.70 -18.74 -1.59
N LEU A 389 3.72 -19.64 -1.41
CA LEU A 389 3.94 -20.98 -0.85
C LEU A 389 4.78 -21.86 -1.79
N ILE A 390 4.51 -21.79 -3.10
CA ILE A 390 5.26 -22.53 -4.13
C ILE A 390 6.69 -21.99 -4.24
N GLU A 391 6.87 -20.67 -4.35
CA GLU A 391 8.19 -20.05 -4.47
C GLU A 391 9.05 -20.27 -3.22
N SER A 392 8.42 -20.28 -2.04
CA SER A 392 9.14 -20.48 -0.77
C SER A 392 9.25 -21.95 -0.36
N TRP A 393 8.71 -22.89 -1.16
CA TRP A 393 8.57 -24.29 -0.75
C TRP A 393 9.90 -24.96 -0.37
N GLU A 394 10.95 -24.75 -1.15
CA GLU A 394 12.29 -25.28 -0.84
C GLU A 394 12.81 -24.71 0.48
N THR A 395 12.62 -23.42 0.72
CA THR A 395 13.04 -22.77 1.97
C THR A 395 12.23 -23.29 3.16
N ILE A 396 10.91 -23.44 2.99
CA ILE A 396 10.01 -24.00 4.01
C ILE A 396 10.43 -25.44 4.33
N GLN A 397 10.75 -26.25 3.31
CA GLN A 397 11.27 -27.60 3.51
C GLN A 397 12.60 -27.58 4.27
N ILE A 398 13.55 -26.72 3.90
CA ILE A 398 14.83 -26.58 4.61
C ILE A 398 14.63 -26.19 6.07
N VAL A 399 13.73 -25.23 6.36
CA VAL A 399 13.42 -24.82 7.73
C VAL A 399 12.74 -25.96 8.50
N PHE A 400 11.79 -26.64 7.87
CA PHE A 400 11.07 -27.76 8.49
C PHE A 400 12.02 -28.92 8.78
N PHE A 401 12.82 -29.35 7.80
CA PHE A 401 13.88 -30.34 8.02
C PHE A 401 14.90 -29.82 9.04
N GLY A 402 15.31 -28.57 9.00
CA GLY A 402 16.22 -27.97 9.98
C GLY A 402 15.69 -28.02 11.41
N MET A 403 14.39 -27.79 11.62
CA MET A 403 13.73 -27.91 12.91
C MET A 403 13.77 -29.34 13.47
N PHE A 404 13.74 -30.36 12.61
CA PHE A 404 13.77 -31.78 13.01
C PHE A 404 15.15 -32.45 12.89
N THR A 405 16.12 -31.83 12.21
CA THR A 405 17.43 -32.44 11.89
C THR A 405 18.60 -31.76 12.60
N ASN A 406 18.35 -30.73 13.43
CA ASN A 406 19.41 -30.04 14.18
C ASN A 406 20.18 -31.00 15.11
N ASP A 407 19.51 -32.05 15.61
CA ASP A 407 20.14 -33.11 16.40
C ASP A 407 21.23 -33.83 15.61
N ARG A 408 21.01 -34.12 14.32
CA ARG A 408 21.97 -34.83 13.47
C ARG A 408 23.16 -33.97 13.05
N LEU A 409 22.98 -32.66 12.97
CA LEU A 409 24.04 -31.70 12.66
C LEU A 409 24.90 -31.43 13.90
N MET A 410 24.27 -31.29 15.08
CA MET A 410 24.96 -31.24 16.37
C MET A 410 25.73 -32.53 16.65
N GLU A 411 25.15 -33.70 16.39
CA GLU A 411 25.81 -35.01 16.57
C GLU A 411 27.04 -35.15 15.67
N LYS A 412 26.98 -34.67 14.42
CA LYS A 412 28.16 -34.62 13.52
C LYS A 412 29.23 -33.64 13.97
N VAL A 413 28.84 -32.49 14.52
CA VAL A 413 29.78 -31.48 15.06
C VAL A 413 30.45 -32.04 16.32
N GLU A 414 29.72 -32.73 17.19
CA GLU A 414 30.27 -33.43 18.35
C GLU A 414 31.21 -34.57 17.94
N GLU A 415 30.86 -35.38 16.94
CA GLU A 415 31.72 -36.45 16.41
C GLU A 415 33.02 -35.88 15.81
N MET A 416 32.93 -34.76 15.07
CA MET A 416 34.09 -34.07 14.54
C MET A 416 34.97 -33.48 15.66
N ASN A 417 34.38 -32.85 16.67
CA ASN A 417 35.11 -32.31 17.82
C ASN A 417 35.82 -33.43 18.60
N PHE A 418 35.17 -34.59 18.77
CA PHE A 418 35.78 -35.76 19.41
C PHE A 418 36.96 -36.31 18.61
N LYS A 419 36.83 -36.45 17.28
CA LYS A 419 37.94 -36.84 16.40
C LYS A 419 39.08 -35.83 16.44
N LEU A 420 38.78 -34.54 16.45
CA LEU A 420 39.78 -33.48 16.52
C LEU A 420 40.55 -33.52 17.85
N GLN A 421 39.84 -33.66 18.98
CA GLN A 421 40.46 -33.82 20.30
C GLN A 421 41.33 -35.07 20.41
N THR A 422 40.89 -36.17 19.79
CA THR A 422 41.67 -37.43 19.76
C THR A 422 42.95 -37.29 18.92
N ILE A 423 42.90 -36.54 17.82
CA ILE A 423 44.09 -36.25 17.00
C ILE A 423 45.04 -35.30 17.76
N MET A 424 44.50 -34.28 18.42
CA MET A 424 45.29 -33.33 19.22
C MET A 424 46.00 -34.01 20.40
N SER A 425 45.36 -34.98 21.07
CA SER A 425 45.99 -35.72 22.16
C SER A 425 47.01 -36.76 21.70
N ALA A 426 46.86 -37.29 20.48
CA ALA A 426 47.80 -38.24 19.88
C ALA A 426 49.05 -37.56 19.27
N ILE A 427 48.97 -36.26 18.91
CA ILE A 427 50.05 -35.51 18.26
C ILE A 427 50.25 -34.16 18.96
N PRO A 428 51.17 -34.07 19.94
CA PRO A 428 51.40 -32.85 20.73
C PRO A 428 51.82 -31.63 19.89
N GLU A 429 52.50 -31.85 18.76
CA GLU A 429 52.92 -30.80 17.83
C GLU A 429 51.72 -30.15 17.10
N ALA A 430 50.66 -30.93 16.81
CA ALA A 430 49.45 -30.42 16.16
C ALA A 430 48.64 -29.51 17.09
N GLU A 431 48.62 -29.82 18.39
CA GLU A 431 47.99 -28.97 19.41
C GLU A 431 48.69 -27.61 19.53
N GLN A 432 50.03 -27.58 19.52
CA GLN A 432 50.79 -26.33 19.55
C GLN A 432 50.56 -25.45 18.31
N ILE A 433 50.53 -26.05 17.12
CA ILE A 433 50.23 -25.33 15.87
C ILE A 433 48.82 -24.75 15.91
N TYR A 434 47.84 -25.53 16.37
CA TYR A 434 46.46 -25.07 16.51
C TYR A 434 46.31 -23.90 17.49
N LEU A 435 46.98 -23.96 18.65
CA LEU A 435 46.98 -22.86 19.62
C LEU A 435 47.64 -21.60 19.06
N LEU A 436 48.73 -21.74 18.31
CA LEU A 436 49.40 -20.62 17.63
C LEU A 436 48.52 -19.98 16.55
N GLU A 437 47.81 -20.78 15.76
CA GLU A 437 46.85 -20.26 14.77
C GLU A 437 45.65 -19.59 15.45
N LYS A 438 45.16 -20.14 16.56
CA LYS A 438 44.07 -19.55 17.34
C LYS A 438 44.47 -18.21 17.96
N GLU A 439 45.70 -18.09 18.44
CA GLU A 439 46.24 -16.80 18.90
C GLU A 439 46.41 -15.79 17.75
N LYS A 440 46.86 -16.24 16.56
CA LYS A 440 46.92 -15.38 15.37
C LYS A 440 45.54 -14.90 14.94
N ALA A 441 44.53 -15.77 14.97
CA ALA A 441 43.15 -15.42 14.67
C ALA A 441 42.59 -14.40 15.68
N LYS A 442 42.79 -14.63 16.99
CA LYS A 442 42.41 -13.65 18.03
C LYS A 442 43.09 -12.30 17.85
N LYS A 443 44.39 -12.28 17.55
CA LYS A 443 45.11 -11.01 17.30
C LYS A 443 44.57 -10.27 16.08
N LYS A 444 44.11 -11.01 15.06
CA LYS A 444 43.52 -10.46 13.85
C LYS A 444 42.10 -9.90 14.10
N GLU A 445 41.30 -10.60 14.89
CA GLU A 445 39.97 -10.10 15.32
C GLU A 445 40.10 -8.84 16.18
N VAL A 446 41.05 -8.79 17.12
CA VAL A 446 41.30 -7.58 17.93
C VAL A 446 41.76 -6.41 17.06
N SER A 447 42.59 -6.65 16.04
CA SER A 447 42.99 -5.60 15.11
C SER A 447 41.86 -5.12 14.18
N GLU A 448 40.87 -5.96 13.91
CA GLU A 448 39.69 -5.61 13.12
C GLU A 448 38.59 -4.92 13.95
N GLU A 449 38.59 -5.08 15.28
CA GLU A 449 37.73 -4.31 16.20
C GLU A 449 38.29 -2.92 16.58
N GLU A 450 39.61 -2.75 16.50
CA GLU A 450 40.31 -1.47 16.77
C GLU A 450 40.44 -0.55 15.52
N ALA A 451 40.10 -1.05 14.33
CA ALA A 451 40.04 -0.29 13.06
C ALA A 451 38.60 0.06 12.67
#